data_AF-A0A816KUR5-F1
#
_entry.id   AF-A0A816KUR5-F1
#
_cell.length_a   1.000
_cell.length_b   1.000
_cell.length_c   1.000
_cell.angle_alpha   90.00
_cell.angle_beta   90.00
_cell.angle_gamma   90.00
#
_symmetry.space_group_name_H-M   'P 1'
#
loop_
_entity.id
_entity.type
_entity.pdbx_description
1 polymer ?
#
loop_
_entity_poly.entity_id
_entity_poly.type
_entity_poly.pdbx_seq_one_letter_code
_entity_poly.pdbx_strand_id
1 'polypeptide(L)' 'MFNFSSNNHPPANNSKQFYVGQTILTLLNDAKLYQGTLIRYGAKNDWLIKFDDNTRQWLPLNRLFLRQEFARITN' A
#
# COMPACT_ATOMS: atom_id res chain seq x y z
N MET A 1 18.28 5.42 -22.87
CA MET A 1 17.73 5.94 -21.59
C MET A 1 16.23 5.67 -21.60
N PHE A 2 15.73 4.75 -20.78
CA PHE A 2 14.30 4.45 -20.71
C PHE A 2 13.66 5.40 -19.71
N ASN A 3 12.86 6.35 -20.22
CA ASN A 3 12.12 7.32 -19.43
C ASN A 3 10.82 6.66 -18.96
N PHE A 4 10.80 6.11 -17.75
CA PHE A 4 9.58 5.61 -17.12
C PHE A 4 8.72 6.81 -16.70
N SER A 5 7.95 7.38 -17.64
CA SER A 5 6.93 8.37 -17.31
C SER A 5 5.93 7.74 -16.33
N SER A 6 6.04 8.20 -15.09
CA SER A 6 5.26 7.81 -13.93
C SER A 6 3.78 8.18 -14.11
N ASN A 7 2.97 7.23 -14.60
CA ASN A 7 1.51 7.38 -14.64
C ASN A 7 0.78 6.60 -13.54
N ASN A 8 1.48 6.17 -12.48
CA ASN A 8 0.89 5.45 -11.34
C ASN A 8 1.15 6.15 -9.99
N HIS A 9 1.46 7.45 -9.98
CA HIS A 9 1.76 8.20 -8.76
C HIS A 9 0.48 8.84 -8.17
N PRO A 10 0.08 8.52 -6.92
CA PRO A 10 -1.01 9.22 -6.26
C PRO A 10 -0.62 10.68 -5.97
N PRO A 11 -1.58 11.62 -5.91
CA PRO A 11 -1.30 13.02 -5.60
C PRO A 11 -0.67 13.16 -4.20
N ALA A 12 0.35 14.01 -4.10
CA ALA A 12 1.24 14.17 -2.94
C ALA A 12 0.61 14.84 -1.70
N ASN A 13 -0.71 14.73 -1.49
CA ASN A 13 -1.39 15.48 -0.41
C ASN A 13 -1.29 14.83 0.99
N ASN A 14 -0.77 13.61 1.09
CA ASN A 14 -0.52 12.93 2.36
C ASN A 14 0.93 12.44 2.39
N SER A 15 1.64 12.67 3.49
CA SER A 15 3.07 12.37 3.70
C SER A 15 3.47 10.88 3.62
N LYS A 16 2.59 10.01 3.12
CA LYS A 16 2.83 8.59 2.87
C LYS A 16 2.77 8.31 1.36
N GLN A 17 3.94 8.25 0.74
CA GLN A 17 4.07 7.84 -0.65
C GLN A 17 4.11 6.31 -0.73
N PHE A 18 3.18 5.76 -1.48
CA PHE A 18 3.06 4.32 -1.76
C PHE A 18 3.34 4.06 -3.23
N TYR A 19 4.05 2.97 -3.52
CA TYR A 19 4.44 2.61 -4.89
C TYR A 19 3.91 1.23 -5.29
N VAL A 20 3.59 1.06 -6.58
CA VAL A 20 3.29 -0.27 -7.14
C VAL A 20 4.49 -1.20 -6.93
N GLY A 21 4.23 -2.44 -6.53
CA GLY A 21 5.24 -3.44 -6.19
C GLY A 21 5.77 -3.34 -4.76
N GLN A 22 5.39 -2.31 -4.00
CA GLN A 22 5.84 -2.16 -2.63
C GLN A 22 5.06 -3.10 -1.69
N THR A 23 5.80 -3.75 -0.80
CA THR A 23 5.23 -4.55 0.30
C THR A 23 4.78 -3.63 1.43
N ILE A 24 3.52 -3.79 1.84
CA ILE A 24 2.88 -3.02 2.90
C ILE A 24 2.21 -3.95 3.91
N LEU A 25 1.87 -3.41 5.07
CA LEU A 25 1.05 -4.06 6.08
C LEU A 25 -0.33 -3.41 6.08
N THR A 26 -1.38 -4.22 6.22
CA THR A 26 -2.76 -3.75 6.32
C THR A 26 -3.42 -4.30 7.56
N LEU A 27 -4.23 -3.47 8.22
CA LEU A 27 -5.06 -3.90 9.33
C LEU A 27 -6.47 -4.21 8.81
N LEU A 28 -6.85 -5.49 8.81
CA LEU A 28 -8.21 -5.91 8.47
C LEU A 28 -9.10 -5.95 9.72
N ASN A 29 -10.38 -6.28 9.54
CA ASN A 29 -11.40 -6.26 10.61
C ASN A 29 -11.06 -7.15 11.83
N ASP A 30 -10.19 -8.14 11.66
CA ASP A 30 -9.79 -9.09 12.72
C ASP A 30 -8.68 -8.56 13.65
N ALA A 31 -8.35 -7.25 13.57
CA ALA A 31 -7.22 -6.62 14.26
C ALA A 31 -5.84 -7.28 13.98
N LYS A 32 -5.77 -8.14 12.96
CA LYS A 32 -4.53 -8.76 12.48
C LYS A 32 -3.93 -7.95 11.35
N LEU A 33 -2.60 -7.92 11.33
CA LEU A 33 -1.83 -7.32 10.25
C LEU A 33 -1.59 -8.36 9.15
N TYR A 34 -1.96 -7.99 7.93
CA TYR A 34 -1.75 -8.78 6.73
C TYR A 34 -0.73 -8.10 5.85
N GLN A 35 0.28 -8.87 5.44
CA GLN A 35 1.25 -8.41 4.47
C GLN A 35 0.68 -8.54 3.06
N GLY A 36 0.82 -7.49 2.27
CA GLY A 36 0.36 -7.48 0.89
C GLY A 36 1.25 -6.61 0.00
N THR A 37 1.12 -6.79 -1.31
CA THR A 37 1.84 -6.04 -2.33
C THR A 37 0.89 -5.11 -3.05
N LEU A 38 1.27 -3.84 -3.18
CA LEU A 38 0.50 -2.86 -3.94
C LEU A 38 0.57 -3.16 -5.43
N ILE A 39 -0.58 -3.30 -6.08
CA ILE A 39 -0.67 -3.65 -7.51
C ILE A 39 -1.04 -2.44 -8.34
N ARG A 40 -2.01 -1.65 -7.86
CA ARG A 40 -2.57 -0.54 -8.65
C ARG A 40 -3.22 0.51 -7.75
N TYR A 41 -3.05 1.77 -8.09
CA TYR A 41 -3.79 2.88 -7.49
C TYR A 41 -5.13 3.11 -8.21
N GLY A 42 -6.18 3.33 -7.43
CA GLY A 42 -7.55 3.57 -7.90
C GLY A 42 -7.92 5.05 -7.84
N ALA A 43 -8.95 5.43 -8.60
CA ALA A 43 -9.38 6.82 -8.74
C ALA A 43 -9.95 7.45 -7.44
N LYS A 44 -10.22 6.65 -6.40
CA LYS A 44 -10.86 7.08 -5.13
C LYS A 44 -9.90 7.14 -3.94
N ASN A 45 -8.59 7.31 -4.17
CA ASN A 45 -7.56 7.20 -3.13
C ASN A 45 -7.43 5.79 -2.50
N ASP A 46 -7.86 4.78 -3.23
CA ASP A 46 -7.76 3.38 -2.83
C ASP A 46 -6.60 2.70 -3.56
N TRP A 47 -6.03 1.67 -2.94
CA TRP A 47 -5.04 0.80 -3.56
C TRP A 47 -5.56 -0.63 -3.67
N LEU A 48 -5.35 -1.23 -4.84
CA LEU A 48 -5.51 -2.66 -5.03
C LEU A 48 -4.28 -3.38 -4.49
N ILE A 49 -4.49 -4.25 -3.52
CA ILE A 49 -3.45 -5.01 -2.85
C ILE A 49 -3.64 -6.48 -3.15
N LYS A 50 -2.54 -7.19 -3.39
CA LYS A 50 -2.49 -8.64 -3.50
C LYS A 50 -1.88 -9.21 -2.21
N PHE A 51 -2.61 -10.10 -1.56
CA PHE A 51 -2.15 -10.86 -0.40
C PHE A 51 -1.44 -12.15 -0.82
N ASP A 52 -0.78 -12.80 0.15
CA ASP A 52 -0.02 -14.04 -0.05
C ASP A 52 -0.88 -15.18 -0.64
N ASP A 53 -2.12 -15.28 -0.18
CA ASP A 53 -3.15 -16.21 -0.67
C ASP A 53 -3.65 -15.89 -2.10
N ASN A 54 -2.97 -15.04 -2.85
CA ASN A 54 -3.38 -14.49 -4.16
C ASN A 54 -4.69 -13.68 -4.16
N THR A 55 -5.38 -13.57 -3.02
CA THR A 55 -6.56 -12.72 -2.84
C THR A 55 -6.20 -11.25 -3.12
N ARG A 56 -7.12 -10.54 -3.80
CA ARG A 56 -6.94 -9.13 -4.15
C ARG A 56 -8.06 -8.29 -3.55
N GLN A 57 -7.71 -7.19 -2.91
CA GLN A 57 -8.68 -6.30 -2.27
C GLN A 57 -8.33 -4.84 -2.47
N TRP A 58 -9.35 -4.03 -2.70
CA TRP A 58 -9.23 -2.57 -2.67
C TRP A 58 -9.29 -2.10 -1.22
N LEU A 59 -8.26 -1.35 -0.80
CA LEU A 59 -8.22 -0.76 0.53
C LEU A 59 -7.87 0.72 0.45
N PRO A 60 -8.50 1.56 1.31
CA PRO A 60 -8.20 2.97 1.36
C PRO A 60 -6.80 3.20 1.95
N LEU A 61 -6.15 4.28 1.52
CA LEU A 61 -4.82 4.69 1.98
C LEU A 61 -4.66 4.68 3.52
N ASN A 62 -5.72 5.05 4.25
CA ASN A 62 -5.72 5.13 5.72
C ASN A 62 -5.62 3.75 6.43
N ARG A 63 -5.76 2.64 5.69
CA ARG A 63 -5.60 1.27 6.20
C ARG A 63 -4.22 0.68 5.87
N LEU A 64 -3.35 1.45 5.21
CA LEU A 64 -2.05 0.99 4.72
C LEU A 64 -0.93 1.53 5.60
N PHE A 65 -0.02 0.64 5.97
CA PHE A 65 1.12 0.95 6.82
C PHE A 65 2.40 0.46 6.16
N LEU A 66 3.46 1.26 6.19
CA LEU A 66 4.77 0.81 5.75
C LEU A 66 5.39 -0.07 6.84
N ARG A 67 6.08 -1.14 6.45
CA ARG A 67 6.81 -2.01 7.39
C ARG A 67 7.78 -1.22 8.28
N GLN A 68 8.38 -0.17 7.74
CA GLN A 68 9.30 0.71 8.44
C GLN A 68 8.65 1.51 9.58
N GLU A 69 7.34 1.78 9.50
CA GLU A 69 6.61 2.48 10.56
C GLU A 69 6.39 1.58 11.78
N PHE A 70 6.20 0.27 11.59
CA PHE A 70 6.05 -0.69 12.69
C PHE A 70 7.33 -0.92 13.48
N ALA A 71 8.49 -0.92 12.81
CA ALA A 71 9.78 -1.14 13.47
C ALA A 71 10.15 -0.04 14.49
N ARG A 72 9.52 1.14 14.40
CA ARG A 72 9.74 2.25 15.34
C ARG A 72 8.86 2.18 16.60
N ILE A 73 7.85 1.31 16.63
CA ILE A 73 6.91 1.18 17.76
C ILE A 73 7.36 0.07 18.73
N THR A 74 8.30 -0.78 18.33
CA THR A 74 8.79 -1.94 19.10
C THR A 74 10.17 -1.76 19.71
N ASN A 75 10.70 -0.54 19.78
CA ASN A 75 11.94 -0.19 20.50
C ASN A 75 11.64 0.73 21.69
#